data_AF-A0A496SGL9-F1
#
_entry.id   AF-A0A496SGL9-F1
#
_cell.length_a   1.000
_cell.length_b   1.000
_cell.length_c   1.000
_cell.angle_alpha   90.00
_cell.angle_beta   90.00
_cell.angle_gamma   90.00
#
_symmetry.space_group_name_H-M   'P 1'
#
loop_
_entity.id
_entity.type
_entity.pdbx_description
1 polymer ?
#
loop_
_entity_poly.entity_id
_entity_poly.type
_entity_poly.pdbx_seq_one_letter_code
_entity_poly.pdbx_strand_id
1 'polypeptide(L)' 'MRLKILLFYFLLGILGFSENAIITTTSKISSVIEEIGGKKVKVIPLIPPGECPGHFDIKV' A
#
# COMPACT_ATOMS: atom_id res chain seq x y z
N MET A 1 -27.51 15.03 -22.31
CA MET A 1 -26.12 14.51 -22.44
C MET A 1 -25.14 15.07 -21.42
N ARG A 2 -25.15 16.39 -21.13
CA ARG A 2 -24.16 17.04 -20.24
C ARG A 2 -24.16 16.50 -18.79
N LEU A 3 -25.32 16.19 -18.21
CA LEU A 3 -25.42 15.68 -16.84
C LEU A 3 -24.80 14.28 -16.67
N LYS A 4 -24.98 13.38 -17.66
CA LYS A 4 -24.38 12.03 -17.64
C LYS A 4 -22.85 12.07 -17.70
N ILE A 5 -22.30 13.02 -18.46
CA ILE A 5 -20.86 13.27 -18.55
C ILE A 5 -20.31 13.76 -17.21
N LEU A 6 -21.00 14.70 -16.57
CA LEU A 6 -20.57 15.22 -15.27
C LEU A 6 -20.63 14.14 -14.17
N LEU A 7 -21.67 13.30 -14.20
CA LEU A 7 -21.82 12.14 -13.32
C LEU A 7 -20.71 11.09 -13.55
N PHE A 8 -20.29 10.90 -14.80
CA PHE A 8 -19.19 10.00 -15.15
C PHE A 8 -17.84 10.48 -14.60
N TYR A 9 -17.52 11.77 -14.76
CA TYR A 9 -16.30 12.36 -14.19
C TYR A 9 -16.31 12.39 -12.66
N PHE A 10 -17.47 12.62 -12.05
CA PHE A 10 -17.62 12.52 -10.60
C PHE A 10 -17.36 11.09 -10.09
N LEU A 11 -17.90 10.07 -10.78
CA LEU A 11 -17.64 8.66 -10.45
C LEU A 11 -16.16 8.31 -10.61
N LEU A 12 -15.50 8.84 -11.64
CA LEU A 12 -14.07 8.64 -11.88
C LEU A 12 -13.20 9.25 -10.78
N GLY A 13 -13.60 10.39 -10.21
CA GLY A 13 -12.89 11.05 -9.12
C GLY A 13 -12.93 10.28 -7.79
N ILE A 14 -14.01 9.54 -7.53
CA ILE A 14 -14.15 8.73 -6.30
C ILE A 14 -13.22 7.49 -6.36
N LEU A 15 -12.93 6.97 -7.55
CA LEU A 15 -12.03 5.83 -7.75
C LEU A 15 -10.55 6.17 -7.54
N GLY A 16 -10.18 7.46 -7.50
CA GLY A 16 -8.80 7.93 -7.33
C GLY A 16 -8.27 7.89 -5.89
N PHE A 17 -8.75 6.95 -5.05
CA PHE A 17 -8.28 6.83 -3.67
C PHE A 17 -6.86 6.25 -3.66
N SER A 18 -5.86 7.10 -3.41
CA SER A 18 -4.46 6.68 -3.27
C SER A 18 -4.30 5.83 -2.01
N GLU A 19 -3.93 4.55 -2.18
CA GLU A 19 -3.58 3.70 -1.05
C GLU A 19 -2.34 4.25 -0.33
N ASN A 20 -2.40 4.36 1.01
CA ASN A 20 -1.25 4.77 1.80
C ASN A 20 -0.23 3.62 1.84
N ALA A 21 0.80 3.70 0.99
CA ALA A 21 1.87 2.73 0.98
C ALA A 21 2.80 2.94 2.18
N ILE A 22 3.01 1.87 2.96
CA ILE A 22 3.92 1.85 4.11
C ILE A 22 5.04 0.85 3.80
N ILE A 23 6.28 1.33 3.84
CA ILE A 23 7.45 0.48 3.66
C ILE A 23 7.95 0.03 5.04
N THR A 24 8.20 -1.26 5.20
CA THR A 24 8.74 -1.86 6.42
C THR A 24 10.04 -2.57 6.14
N THR A 25 10.89 -2.72 7.17
CA THR A 25 12.14 -3.47 7.02
C THR A 25 11.90 -4.97 7.01
N THR A 26 11.14 -5.52 7.96
CA THR A 26 10.96 -6.97 8.13
C THR A 26 9.49 -7.39 8.02
N SER A 27 9.28 -8.65 7.63
CA SER A 27 7.95 -9.26 7.56
C SER A 27 7.21 -9.27 8.89
N LYS A 28 7.91 -9.39 10.03
CA LYS A 28 7.29 -9.32 11.37
C LYS A 28 6.60 -7.99 11.62
N ILE A 29 7.26 -6.88 11.27
CA ILE A 29 6.66 -5.55 11.39
C ILE A 29 5.53 -5.39 10.37
N SER A 30 5.69 -5.93 9.15
CA SER A 30 4.64 -5.90 8.14
C SER A 30 3.34 -6.49 8.65
N SER A 31 3.39 -7.69 9.25
CA SER A 31 2.19 -8.37 9.77
C SER A 31 1.47 -7.55 10.84
N VAL A 32 2.20 -6.89 11.75
CA VAL A 32 1.61 -6.01 12.77
C VAL A 32 0.90 -4.82 12.12
N ILE A 33 1.53 -4.19 11.12
CA ILE A 33 0.95 -3.02 10.45
C ILE A 33 -0.25 -3.42 9.58
N GLU A 34 -0.20 -4.57 8.90
CA GLU A 34 -1.34 -5.10 8.14
C GLU A 34 -2.54 -5.39 9.05
N GLU A 35 -2.31 -5.96 10.24
CA GLU A 35 -3.36 -6.24 11.21
C GLU A 35 -4.01 -4.95 11.75
N ILE A 36 -3.21 -3.93 12.05
CA ILE A 36 -3.71 -2.64 12.57
C ILE A 36 -4.37 -1.80 11.47
N GLY A 37 -3.73 -1.71 10.31
CA GLY A 37 -4.13 -0.82 9.21
C GLY A 37 -5.22 -1.39 8.32
N GLY A 38 -5.34 -2.72 8.25
CA GLY A 38 -6.30 -3.43 7.39
C GLY A 38 -6.27 -2.92 5.95
N LYS A 39 -7.45 -2.74 5.35
CA LYS A 39 -7.59 -2.29 3.95
C LYS A 39 -7.21 -0.82 3.69
N LYS A 40 -6.79 -0.07 4.71
CA LYS A 40 -6.46 1.37 4.57
C LYS A 40 -5.02 1.61 4.16
N VAL A 41 -4.17 0.59 4.26
CA VAL A 41 -2.74 0.68 4.02
C VAL A 41 -2.29 -0.44 3.09
N LYS A 42 -1.29 -0.14 2.28
CA LYS A 42 -0.57 -1.13 1.49
C LYS A 42 0.81 -1.30 2.08
N VAL A 43 1.09 -2.45 2.69
CA VAL A 43 2.39 -2.70 3.34
C VAL A 43 3.33 -3.38 2.37
N ILE A 44 4.57 -2.89 2.27
CA ILE A 44 5.60 -3.42 1.37
C ILE A 44 6.86 -3.70 2.19
N PRO A 45 7.19 -4.98 2.48
CA PRO A 45 8.45 -5.32 3.14
C PRO A 45 9.64 -5.13 2.19
N LEU A 46 10.70 -4.51 2.69
CA LEU A 46 11.99 -4.41 2.00
C LEU A 46 12.72 -5.75 1.98
N ILE A 47 12.73 -6.45 3.12
CA ILE A 47 13.49 -7.67 3.31
C ILE A 47 12.53 -8.87 3.15
N PRO A 48 12.83 -9.82 2.25
CA PRO A 48 12.02 -11.02 2.07
C PRO A 48 11.85 -11.81 3.36
N PRO A 49 10.68 -12.45 3.58
CA PRO A 49 10.49 -13.32 4.73
C PRO A 49 11.45 -14.51 4.67
N GLY A 50 12.06 -14.84 5.80
CA GLY A 50 13.06 -15.91 5.92
C GLY A 50 14.50 -15.42 5.81
N GLU A 51 14.75 -14.18 5.40
CA GLU A 51 16.07 -13.57 5.41
C GLU A 51 16.34 -12.81 6.72
N CYS A 52 17.57 -12.93 7.23
CA CYS A 52 18.00 -12.17 8.40
C CYS A 52 18.30 -10.73 8.00
N PRO A 53 17.66 -9.72 8.62
CA PRO A 53 17.79 -8.34 8.18
C PRO A 53 19.19 -7.75 8.36
N GLY A 54 20.01 -8.32 9.25
CA GLY A 54 21.38 -7.86 9.48
C GLY A 54 22.35 -8.11 8.32
N HIS A 55 21.98 -8.95 7.35
CA HIS A 55 22.81 -9.30 6.18
C HIS A 55 22.14 -8.99 4.85
N PHE A 56 20.97 -8.34 4.88
CA PHE A 56 20.26 -7.97 3.66
C PHE A 56 20.86 -6.69 3.08
N ASP A 57 21.31 -6.75 1.82
CA ASP A 57 21.80 -5.59 1.09
C ASP A 57 20.67 -4.97 0.26
N ILE A 58 20.50 -3.65 0.38
CA ILE A 58 19.42 -2.95 -0.31
C ILE A 58 19.89 -2.64 -1.73
N LYS A 59 19.15 -3.17 -2.70
CA LYS A 59 19.30 -2.77 -4.10
C LYS A 59 18.67 -1.39 -4.30
N VAL A 60 19.50 -0.38 -4.52
CA VAL A 60 19.12 0.97 -4.96
C VAL A 60 18.96 1.05 -6.47
#